data_AF-I1TFH4-F1
#
_entry.id   AF-I1TFH4-F1
#
_cell.length_a   1.000
_cell.length_b   1.000
_cell.length_c   1.000
_cell.angle_alpha   90.00
_cell.angle_beta   90.00
_cell.angle_gamma   90.00
#
_symmetry.space_group_name_H-M   'P 1'
#
loop_
_entity.id
_entity.type
_entity.pdbx_description
1 polymer ?
#
loop_
_entity_poly.entity_id
_entity_poly.type
_entity_poly.pdbx_seq_one_letter_code
_entity_poly.pdbx_strand_id
1 'polypeptide(L)'
;TLVRSGAVDVLIIDSVAALVPRAELEGEMGDALPGLQARLMSQALRKLTASINKSNTMVIFINQIRMKIGVMYGSPETTTGGNALKFYASVRLDIRRIGAIKERDEVVGNSTRVKVVKNKLAPPFKQVEFDIMYGEGVSKMGEILDLGVKAGIVEK
;
A
#
# COMPACT_ATOMS: atom_id res chain seq x y z
N THR A 1 16.65 3.43 16.80
CA THR A 1 15.46 3.29 15.91
C THR A 1 15.61 2.01 15.13
N LEU A 2 14.57 1.18 15.00
CA LEU A 2 14.64 -0.16 14.39
C LEU A 2 15.43 -0.21 13.07
N VAL A 3 15.12 0.69 12.13
CA VAL A 3 15.84 0.80 10.85
C VAL A 3 17.34 1.09 11.03
N ARG A 4 17.75 1.91 12.00
CA ARG A 4 19.17 2.23 12.24
C ARG A 4 19.95 1.10 12.91
N SER A 5 19.26 0.16 13.54
CA SER A 5 19.91 -0.95 14.25
C SER A 5 20.49 -2.00 13.29
N GLY A 6 20.01 -2.05 12.04
CA GLY A 6 20.39 -3.10 11.09
C GLY A 6 19.84 -4.49 11.43
N ALA A 7 19.07 -4.62 12.51
CA ALA A 7 18.53 -5.90 12.99
C ALA A 7 17.19 -6.28 12.33
N VAL A 8 16.68 -5.47 11.41
CA VAL A 8 15.37 -5.65 10.79
C VAL A 8 15.49 -5.51 9.27
N ASP A 9 15.10 -6.57 8.56
CA ASP A 9 15.08 -6.61 7.10
C ASP A 9 13.80 -6.01 6.52
N VAL A 10 12.66 -6.18 7.21
CA VAL A 10 11.35 -5.69 6.76
C VAL A 10 10.58 -5.03 7.90
N LEU A 11 10.08 -3.82 7.67
CA LEU A 11 9.23 -3.07 8.60
C LEU A 11 7.92 -2.67 7.91
N ILE A 12 6.79 -3.04 8.49
CA ILE A 12 5.46 -2.69 7.99
C ILE A 12 4.83 -1.66 8.92
N ILE A 13 4.29 -0.58 8.35
CA ILE A 13 3.55 0.47 9.06
C ILE A 13 2.10 0.41 8.59
N ASP A 14 1.23 -0.10 9.47
CA ASP A 14 -0.21 -0.21 9.26
C ASP A 14 -0.97 0.68 10.26
N SER A 15 -1.46 1.87 9.88
CA SER A 15 -1.40 2.51 8.57
C SER A 15 -0.94 3.95 8.69
N VAL A 16 -0.58 4.58 7.56
CA VAL A 16 -0.23 6.02 7.51
C VAL A 16 -1.34 6.90 8.08
N ALA A 17 -2.60 6.52 7.87
CA ALA A 17 -3.75 7.27 8.36
C ALA A 17 -3.79 7.34 9.90
N ALA A 18 -3.25 6.32 10.58
CA ALA A 18 -3.19 6.24 12.04
C ALA A 18 -1.97 6.97 12.64
N LEU A 19 -1.07 7.53 11.82
CA LEU A 19 0.04 8.34 12.29
C LEU A 19 -0.47 9.74 12.66
N VAL A 20 -1.04 9.85 13.86
CA VAL A 20 -1.58 11.10 14.41
C VAL A 20 -0.44 11.92 15.02
N PRO A 21 -0.22 13.18 14.59
CA PRO A 21 0.75 14.07 15.22
C PRO A 21 0.41 14.33 16.69
N ARG A 22 1.45 14.50 17.52
CA ARG A 22 1.28 14.76 18.96
C ARG A 22 0.35 15.93 19.27
N ALA A 23 0.47 17.04 18.54
CA ALA A 23 -0.39 18.22 18.76
C ALA A 23 -1.87 17.98 18.41
N GLU A 24 -2.18 16.98 17.59
CA GLU A 24 -3.56 16.57 17.31
C GLU A 24 -4.09 15.63 18.41
N LEU A 25 -3.23 14.82 19.03
CA LEU A 25 -3.60 13.98 20.17
C LEU A 25 -3.83 14.79 21.46
N GLU A 26 -3.09 15.88 21.64
CA GLU A 26 -3.17 16.75 22.82
C GLU A 26 -4.20 17.89 22.65
N GLY A 27 -4.70 18.11 21.43
CA GLY A 27 -5.71 19.14 21.12
C GLY A 27 -7.14 18.68 21.36
N GLU A 28 -8.09 19.60 21.19
CA GLU A 28 -9.51 19.30 21.30
C GLU A 28 -10.10 18.86 19.95
N MET A 29 -11.19 18.07 20.01
CA MET A 29 -11.93 17.71 18.80
C MET A 29 -12.50 18.97 18.14
N GLY A 30 -12.05 19.24 16.90
CA GLY A 30 -12.47 20.43 16.14
C GLY A 30 -11.36 21.45 15.93
N ASP A 31 -10.20 21.28 16.58
CA ASP A 31 -9.05 22.14 16.37
C ASP A 31 -8.54 22.07 14.92
N ALA A 32 -8.49 23.22 14.27
CA ALA A 32 -8.02 23.32 12.90
C ALA A 32 -6.48 23.31 12.83
N LEU A 33 -5.90 22.12 12.62
CA LEU A 33 -4.45 21.93 12.42
C LEU A 33 -4.13 21.48 10.99
N PRO A 34 -4.37 22.33 9.96
CA PRO A 34 -4.30 21.92 8.56
C PRO A 34 -2.89 21.44 8.16
N GLY A 35 -2.82 20.25 7.58
CA GLY A 35 -1.60 19.71 6.98
C GLY A 35 -0.53 19.25 7.97
N LEU A 36 -0.83 19.14 9.26
CA LEU A 36 0.12 18.72 10.29
C LEU A 36 0.70 17.32 10.00
N GLN A 37 -0.17 16.36 9.65
CA GLN A 37 0.24 15.01 9.26
C GLN A 37 1.14 14.99 8.01
N ALA A 38 0.85 15.84 7.02
CA ALA A 38 1.67 15.95 5.81
C ALA A 38 3.08 16.50 6.10
N ARG A 39 3.19 17.46 7.03
CA ARG A 39 4.48 18.00 7.50
C ARG A 39 5.28 16.97 8.27
N LEU A 40 4.63 16.24 9.18
CA LEU A 40 5.23 15.13 9.93
C LEU A 40 5.82 14.09 8.97
N MET A 41 5.04 13.63 8.00
CA MET A 41 5.48 12.64 7.01
C MET A 41 6.66 13.14 6.18
N SER A 42 6.63 14.40 5.75
CA SER A 42 7.72 15.01 4.97
C SER A 42 9.04 15.06 5.74
N GLN A 43 8.98 15.42 7.04
CA GLN A 43 10.16 15.45 7.90
C GLN A 43 10.66 14.04 8.25
N ALA A 44 9.74 13.13 8.59
CA ALA A 44 10.06 11.75 8.94
C ALA A 44 10.74 11.03 7.78
N LEU A 45 10.13 11.05 6.59
CA LEU A 45 10.68 10.37 5.41
C LEU A 45 12.04 10.93 5.01
N ARG A 46 12.24 12.26 5.06
CA ARG A 46 13.55 12.88 4.79
C ARG A 46 14.66 12.31 5.68
N LYS A 47 14.39 12.08 6.97
CA LYS A 47 15.35 11.50 7.92
C LYS A 47 15.49 9.99 7.77
N LEU A 48 14.40 9.29 7.46
CA LEU A 48 14.35 7.83 7.37
C LEU A 48 15.00 7.31 6.09
N THR A 49 14.83 7.97 4.93
CA THR A 49 15.35 7.47 3.64
C THR A 49 16.85 7.16 3.67
N ALA A 50 17.66 8.04 4.25
CA ALA A 50 19.10 7.80 4.39
C ALA A 50 19.42 6.63 5.32
N SER A 51 18.61 6.43 6.37
CA SER A 51 18.79 5.31 7.30
C SER A 51 18.39 3.98 6.65
N ILE A 52 17.23 3.96 5.97
CA ILE A 52 16.69 2.82 5.22
C ILE A 52 17.71 2.31 4.20
N ASN A 53 18.31 3.21 3.43
CA ASN A 53 19.28 2.83 2.42
C ASN A 53 20.57 2.25 3.01
N LYS A 54 21.01 2.74 4.19
CA LYS A 54 22.23 2.25 4.86
C LYS A 54 22.02 0.90 5.54
N SER A 55 20.82 0.66 6.08
CA SER A 55 20.49 -0.58 6.79
C SER A 55 19.97 -1.69 5.87
N ASN A 56 19.78 -1.40 4.59
CA ASN A 56 19.17 -2.30 3.62
C ASN A 56 17.79 -2.84 4.07
N THR A 57 17.04 -2.04 4.84
CA THR A 57 15.73 -2.45 5.37
C THR A 57 14.61 -2.07 4.40
N MET A 58 13.75 -3.02 4.02
CA MET A 58 12.52 -2.71 3.30
C MET A 58 11.47 -2.12 4.26
N VAL A 59 10.90 -0.97 3.90
CA VAL A 59 9.81 -0.36 4.67
C VAL A 59 8.54 -0.29 3.83
N ILE A 60 7.47 -0.90 4.31
CA ILE A 60 6.15 -0.96 3.67
C ILE A 60 5.19 -0.07 4.44
N PHE A 61 4.54 0.85 3.75
CA PHE A 61 3.48 1.69 4.32
C PHE A 61 2.13 1.25 3.75
N ILE A 62 1.21 0.86 4.63
CA ILE A 62 -0.19 0.67 4.27
C ILE A 62 -0.90 2.02 4.37
N ASN A 63 -1.67 2.38 3.36
CA ASN A 63 -2.37 3.65 3.31
C ASN A 63 -3.78 3.47 2.77
N GLN A 64 -4.67 4.34 3.22
CA GLN A 64 -6.08 4.32 2.87
C GLN A 64 -6.33 5.33 1.75
N ILE A 65 -7.31 5.00 0.90
CA ILE A 65 -7.85 5.95 -0.08
C ILE A 65 -8.84 6.86 0.65
N ARG A 66 -8.83 8.14 0.25
CA ARG A 66 -9.79 9.18 0.63
C ARG A 66 -10.22 9.91 -0.63
N MET A 67 -11.37 10.59 -0.58
CA MET A 67 -11.82 11.45 -1.67
C MET A 67 -11.49 12.90 -1.35
N LYS A 68 -10.91 13.61 -2.32
CA LYS A 68 -10.72 15.06 -2.21
C LYS A 68 -11.99 15.77 -2.65
N ILE A 69 -12.61 16.50 -1.72
CA ILE A 69 -13.80 17.32 -1.99
C ILE A 69 -13.42 18.45 -2.96
N GLY A 70 -14.30 18.72 -3.94
CA GLY A 70 -14.15 19.85 -4.88
C GLY A 70 -13.29 19.58 -6.11
N VAL A 71 -12.93 18.34 -6.41
CA VAL A 71 -12.25 17.99 -7.67
C VAL A 71 -13.29 17.83 -8.78
N MET A 72 -13.27 18.73 -9.78
CA MET A 72 -14.17 18.70 -10.94
C MET A 72 -13.58 17.97 -12.17
N TYR A 73 -12.27 17.72 -12.19
CA TYR A 73 -11.56 17.05 -13.29
C TYR A 73 -10.47 16.11 -12.77
N GLY A 74 -10.34 14.94 -13.38
CA GLY A 74 -9.39 13.89 -12.98
C GLY A 74 -9.90 13.00 -11.84
N SER A 75 -9.04 12.13 -11.31
CA SER A 75 -9.41 11.23 -10.21
C SER A 75 -9.53 12.00 -8.88
N PRO A 76 -10.66 11.88 -8.16
CA PRO A 76 -10.82 12.48 -6.82
C PRO A 76 -10.09 11.69 -5.73
N GLU A 77 -9.51 10.53 -6.05
CA GLU A 77 -8.83 9.67 -5.08
C GLU A 77 -7.50 10.28 -4.62
N THR A 78 -7.32 10.33 -3.31
CA THR A 78 -6.08 10.75 -2.65
C THR A 78 -5.74 9.79 -1.52
N THR A 79 -4.53 9.92 -0.97
CA THR A 79 -4.03 9.11 0.14
C THR A 79 -3.68 10.01 1.31
N THR A 80 -3.78 9.50 2.54
CA THR A 80 -3.42 10.26 3.76
C THR A 80 -1.92 10.53 3.85
N GLY A 81 -1.50 11.46 4.72
CA GLY A 81 -0.09 11.79 4.94
C GLY A 81 0.54 12.73 3.90
N GLY A 82 -0.26 13.38 3.05
CA GLY A 82 0.21 14.35 2.05
C GLY A 82 0.97 13.71 0.88
N ASN A 83 1.84 14.49 0.23
CA ASN A 83 2.52 14.04 -1.00
C ASN A 83 3.89 13.38 -0.77
N ALA A 84 4.50 13.52 0.41
CA ALA A 84 5.86 13.06 0.65
C ALA A 84 6.04 11.57 0.33
N LEU A 85 5.15 10.71 0.85
CA LEU A 85 5.22 9.27 0.61
C LEU A 85 5.16 8.93 -0.88
N LYS A 86 4.38 9.67 -1.68
CA LYS A 86 4.28 9.47 -3.13
C LYS A 86 5.63 9.68 -3.83
N PHE A 87 6.47 10.61 -3.35
CA PHE A 87 7.79 10.90 -3.92
C PHE A 87 8.88 9.97 -3.40
N TYR A 88 8.90 9.71 -2.11
CA TYR A 88 9.92 8.87 -1.47
C TYR A 88 9.76 7.38 -1.78
N ALA A 89 8.53 6.87 -1.95
CA ALA A 89 8.29 5.47 -2.28
C ALA A 89 8.98 5.07 -3.60
N SER A 90 9.74 3.98 -3.58
CA SER A 90 10.36 3.38 -4.77
C SER A 90 9.35 2.61 -5.61
N VAL A 91 8.41 1.92 -4.95
CA VAL A 91 7.30 1.19 -5.56
C VAL A 91 6.00 1.63 -4.90
N ARG A 92 4.94 1.79 -5.68
CA ARG A 92 3.58 2.00 -5.17
C ARG A 92 2.64 1.00 -5.82
N LEU A 93 1.85 0.35 -4.99
CA LEU A 93 0.87 -0.66 -5.36
C LEU A 93 -0.53 -0.11 -5.04
N ASP A 94 -1.44 -0.17 -6.02
CA ASP A 94 -2.86 0.05 -5.83
C ASP A 94 -3.54 -1.32 -5.83
N ILE A 95 -4.08 -1.72 -4.68
CA ILE A 95 -4.74 -3.00 -4.46
C ILE A 95 -6.25 -2.80 -4.38
N ARG A 96 -7.01 -3.53 -5.19
CA ARG A 96 -8.46 -3.46 -5.24
C ARG A 96 -9.07 -4.85 -5.28
N ARG A 97 -10.10 -5.06 -4.46
CA ARG A 97 -11.02 -6.19 -4.64
C ARG A 97 -11.84 -5.95 -5.90
N ILE A 98 -11.79 -6.89 -6.84
CA ILE A 98 -12.53 -6.85 -8.11
C ILE A 98 -13.73 -7.79 -8.12
N GLY A 99 -13.76 -8.79 -7.24
CA GLY A 99 -14.86 -9.75 -7.16
C GLY A 99 -14.92 -10.50 -5.83
N ALA A 100 -15.95 -11.32 -5.69
CA ALA A 100 -16.10 -12.27 -4.61
C ALA A 100 -15.94 -13.69 -5.17
N ILE A 101 -15.17 -14.53 -4.50
CA ILE A 101 -15.05 -15.96 -4.81
C ILE A 101 -16.10 -16.66 -3.97
N LYS A 102 -16.95 -17.45 -4.64
CA LYS A 102 -18.06 -18.14 -3.99
C LYS A 102 -17.93 -19.64 -4.16
N GLU A 103 -18.20 -20.36 -3.10
CA GLU A 103 -18.46 -21.78 -3.13
C GLU A 103 -19.94 -21.98 -2.78
N ARG A 104 -20.75 -22.34 -3.79
CA ARG A 104 -22.21 -22.35 -3.69
C ARG A 104 -22.74 -20.98 -3.26
N ASP A 105 -23.32 -20.87 -2.06
CA ASP A 105 -23.86 -19.63 -1.51
C ASP A 105 -22.89 -18.89 -0.56
N GLU A 106 -21.75 -19.49 -0.21
CA GLU A 106 -20.80 -18.90 0.72
C GLU A 106 -19.68 -18.13 -0.01
N VAL A 107 -19.34 -16.95 0.50
CA VAL A 107 -18.19 -16.17 0.00
C VAL A 107 -16.94 -16.65 0.72
N VAL A 108 -16.11 -17.41 0.02
CA VAL A 108 -14.90 -18.05 0.54
C VAL A 108 -13.64 -17.22 0.30
N GLY A 109 -13.72 -16.16 -0.52
CA GLY A 109 -12.57 -15.30 -0.79
C GLY A 109 -12.86 -14.08 -1.66
N ASN A 110 -11.79 -13.39 -2.04
CA ASN A 110 -11.80 -12.19 -2.84
C ASN A 110 -10.86 -12.30 -4.02
N SER A 111 -11.41 -12.12 -5.22
CA SER A 111 -10.59 -11.88 -6.40
C SER A 111 -10.05 -10.46 -6.33
N THR A 112 -8.73 -10.32 -6.43
CA THR A 112 -7.98 -9.10 -6.12
C THR A 112 -7.09 -8.71 -7.29
N ARG A 113 -7.08 -7.42 -7.62
CA ARG A 113 -6.19 -6.84 -8.62
C ARG A 113 -5.20 -5.91 -7.94
N VAL A 114 -3.91 -6.06 -8.26
CA VAL A 114 -2.86 -5.15 -7.84
C VAL A 114 -2.23 -4.48 -9.05
N LYS A 115 -2.23 -3.15 -9.09
CA LYS A 115 -1.59 -2.34 -10.13
C LYS A 115 -0.36 -1.64 -9.59
N VAL A 116 0.75 -1.72 -10.31
CA VAL A 116 1.98 -1.00 -9.97
C VAL A 116 1.89 0.44 -10.48
N VAL A 117 1.38 1.36 -9.66
CA VAL A 117 1.16 2.77 -10.05
C VAL A 117 2.44 3.61 -10.04
N LYS A 118 3.50 3.14 -9.41
CA LYS A 118 4.84 3.74 -9.47
C LYS A 118 5.89 2.64 -9.33
N ASN A 119 6.93 2.71 -10.14
CA ASN A 119 8.08 1.82 -10.04
C ASN A 119 9.35 2.57 -10.46
N LYS A 120 10.39 2.56 -9.61
CA LYS A 120 11.71 3.15 -9.90
C LYS A 120 12.75 2.12 -10.36
N LEU A 121 12.42 0.83 -10.34
CA LEU A 121 13.34 -0.28 -10.59
C LEU A 121 13.05 -1.02 -11.92
N ALA A 122 11.80 -0.98 -12.37
CA ALA A 122 11.35 -1.62 -13.60
C ALA A 122 10.19 -0.83 -14.23
N PRO A 123 9.73 -1.17 -15.45
CA PRO A 123 8.59 -0.50 -16.07
C PRO A 123 7.33 -0.49 -15.17
N PRO A 124 6.71 0.68 -14.94
CA PRO A 124 5.48 0.79 -14.14
C PRO A 124 4.23 0.35 -14.92
N PHE A 125 3.07 0.42 -14.26
CA PHE A 125 1.71 0.21 -14.79
C PHE A 125 1.32 -1.21 -15.19
N LYS A 126 2.19 -2.19 -14.95
CA LYS A 126 1.81 -3.60 -14.97
C LYS A 126 0.80 -3.88 -13.84
N GLN A 127 -0.03 -4.89 -14.06
CA GLN A 127 -1.01 -5.37 -13.09
C GLN A 127 -0.95 -6.89 -12.98
N VAL A 128 -1.36 -7.40 -11.83
CA VAL A 128 -1.55 -8.82 -11.55
C VAL A 128 -2.92 -9.00 -10.90
N GLU A 129 -3.54 -10.14 -11.19
CA GLU A 129 -4.80 -10.56 -10.60
C GLU A 129 -4.55 -11.90 -9.91
N PHE A 130 -5.10 -12.03 -8.71
CA PHE A 130 -4.96 -13.22 -7.90
C PHE A 130 -6.07 -13.29 -6.86
N ASP A 131 -6.22 -14.49 -6.31
CA ASP A 131 -7.26 -14.80 -5.35
C ASP A 131 -6.72 -14.79 -3.92
N ILE A 132 -7.46 -14.13 -3.03
CA ILE A 132 -7.21 -14.11 -1.59
C ILE A 132 -8.33 -14.92 -0.93
N MET A 133 -8.02 -16.13 -0.47
CA MET A 133 -8.93 -17.01 0.23
C MET A 133 -8.97 -16.64 1.72
N TYR A 134 -10.15 -16.62 2.32
CA TYR A 134 -10.28 -16.29 3.74
C TYR A 134 -9.67 -17.38 4.63
N GLY A 135 -8.87 -16.98 5.62
CA GLY A 135 -8.17 -17.91 6.50
C GLY A 135 -6.87 -18.52 5.92
N GLU A 136 -6.68 -18.48 4.60
CA GLU A 136 -5.50 -19.06 3.93
C GLU A 136 -4.57 -18.01 3.32
N GLY A 137 -5.09 -16.86 2.89
CA GLY A 137 -4.33 -15.81 2.24
C GLY A 137 -4.29 -15.96 0.71
N VAL A 138 -3.17 -15.59 0.08
CA VAL A 138 -3.03 -15.62 -1.38
C VAL A 138 -2.96 -17.06 -1.88
N SER A 139 -3.83 -17.43 -2.83
CA SER A 139 -3.87 -18.78 -3.42
C SER A 139 -2.69 -19.01 -4.38
N LYS A 140 -1.55 -19.42 -3.81
CA LYS A 140 -0.32 -19.70 -4.57
C LYS A 140 -0.51 -20.78 -5.64
N MET A 141 -1.24 -21.84 -5.31
CA MET A 141 -1.47 -22.96 -6.24
C MET A 141 -2.34 -22.53 -7.43
N GLY A 142 -3.38 -21.72 -7.17
CA GLY A 142 -4.22 -21.13 -8.23
C GLY A 142 -3.40 -20.27 -9.18
N GLU A 143 -2.58 -19.36 -8.63
CA GLU A 143 -1.71 -18.50 -9.45
C GLU A 143 -0.73 -19.29 -10.33
N ILE A 144 -0.10 -20.34 -9.79
CA ILE A 144 0.84 -21.17 -10.55
C ILE A 144 0.14 -21.89 -11.70
N LEU A 145 -1.07 -22.43 -11.46
CA LEU A 145 -1.84 -23.11 -12.48
C LEU A 145 -2.26 -22.15 -13.60
N ASP A 146 -2.79 -20.98 -13.23
CA ASP A 146 -3.21 -19.95 -14.20
C ASP A 146 -2.04 -19.46 -15.05
N LEU A 147 -0.87 -19.26 -14.44
CA LEU A 147 0.36 -18.93 -15.15
C LEU A 147 0.82 -20.07 -16.07
N GLY A 148 0.70 -21.33 -15.62
CA GLY A 148 1.04 -22.52 -16.40
C GLY A 148 0.17 -22.66 -17.64
N VAL A 149 -1.15 -22.47 -17.50
CA VAL A 149 -2.10 -22.48 -18.63
C VAL A 149 -1.80 -21.32 -19.57
N LYS A 150 -1.56 -20.12 -19.05
CA LYS A 150 -1.24 -18.94 -19.86
C LYS A 150 0.10 -19.07 -20.61
N ALA A 151 1.06 -19.77 -20.02
CA ALA A 151 2.35 -20.06 -20.63
C ALA A 151 2.32 -21.24 -21.60
N GLY A 152 1.19 -21.96 -21.72
CA GLY A 152 1.06 -23.15 -22.55
C GLY A 152 1.81 -24.37 -22.00
N ILE A 153 2.14 -24.38 -20.71
CA ILE A 153 2.82 -25.50 -20.03
C ILE A 153 1.79 -26.54 -19.56
N VAL A 154 0.57 -26.09 -19.27
CA VAL A 154 -0.54 -26.93 -18.78
C VAL A 154 -1.72 -26.79 -19.74
N GLU A 155 -2.28 -27.92 -20.20
CA GLU A 155 -3.51 -27.95 -20.98
C GLU A 155 -4.74 -27.83 -20.06
N LYS A 156 -5.80 -27.19 -20.58
CA LYS A 156 -7.02 -26.88 -19.82
C LYS A 156 -8.10 -27.93 -20.07
#